data_AF-A0A557SRU0-F1
#
_entry.id   AF-A0A557SRU0-F1
#
_cell.length_a   1.000
_cell.length_b   1.000
_cell.length_c   1.000
_cell.angle_alpha   90.00
_cell.angle_beta   90.00
_cell.angle_gamma   90.00
#
_symmetry.space_group_name_H-M   'P 1'
#
loop_
_entity.id
_entity.type
_entity.pdbx_description
1 polymer ?
#
loop_
_entity_poly.entity_id
_entity_poly.type
_entity_poly.pdbx_seq_one_letter_code
_entity_poly.pdbx_strand_id
1 'polypeptide(L)'
;MKLESYMLMIVLLSALMVPMSIGTYLAYGSSDDDDDDANDSENQVCYHSGFEAGQSGSYNQTQQSDCGNSETHYAHAYYQGFIQGCISSGEGNYFACENKTPGPP
;
A
#
# COMPACT_ATOMS: atom_id res chain seq x y z
N MET A 1 9.18 5.56 47.35
CA MET A 1 7.82 5.85 46.84
C MET A 1 7.76 6.53 45.46
N LYS A 2 8.83 7.18 44.93
CA LYS A 2 8.78 7.83 43.60
C LYS A 2 9.14 6.93 42.40
N LEU A 3 9.94 5.88 42.61
CA LEU A 3 10.39 4.98 41.55
C LEU A 3 9.33 3.94 41.16
N GLU A 4 8.53 3.47 42.12
CA GLU A 4 7.48 2.46 41.86
C GLU A 4 6.31 3.03 41.06
N SER A 5 5.95 4.31 41.27
CA SER A 5 4.95 4.99 40.44
C SER A 5 5.40 5.16 38.98
N TYR A 6 6.71 5.20 38.71
CA TYR A 6 7.24 5.38 37.36
C TYR A 6 7.15 4.08 36.54
N MET A 7 7.40 2.93 37.19
CA MET A 7 7.28 1.61 36.57
C MET A 7 5.83 1.29 36.16
N LEU A 8 4.84 1.66 37.00
CA LEU A 8 3.42 1.46 36.68
C LEU A 8 2.95 2.31 35.48
N MET A 9 3.49 3.52 35.31
CA MET A 9 3.14 4.40 34.18
C MET A 9 3.72 3.90 32.85
N ILE A 10 4.88 3.24 32.84
CA ILE A 10 5.49 2.70 31.62
C ILE A 10 4.71 1.49 31.09
N VAL A 11 4.20 0.64 31.99
CA VAL A 11 3.38 -0.54 31.59
C VAL A 11 2.00 -0.13 31.04
N LEU A 12 1.46 1.02 31.47
CA LEU A 12 0.20 1.54 30.94
C LEU A 12 0.34 2.18 29.55
N LEU A 13 1.52 2.69 29.18
CA LEU A 13 1.73 3.35 27.88
C LEU A 13 1.95 2.37 26.72
N SER A 14 2.42 1.15 26.98
CA SER A 14 2.68 0.14 25.95
C SER A 14 1.41 -0.58 25.45
N ALA A 15 0.27 -0.39 26.12
CA ALA A 15 -1.01 -0.99 25.75
C ALA A 15 -1.78 -0.22 24.64
N LEU A 16 -1.25 0.91 24.15
CA LEU A 16 -1.93 1.76 23.15
C LEU A 16 -1.42 1.57 21.71
N MET A 17 -0.47 0.67 21.48
CA MET A 17 -0.13 0.26 20.11
C MET A 17 -1.12 -0.81 19.64
N VAL A 18 -2.38 -0.41 19.44
CA VAL A 18 -3.28 -1.18 18.60
C VAL A 18 -2.77 -0.95 17.17
N PRO A 19 -2.35 -2.00 16.43
CA PRO A 19 -2.20 -1.84 14.99
C PRO A 19 -3.60 -1.48 14.49
N MET A 20 -3.78 -0.21 14.09
CA MET A 20 -4.96 0.17 13.34
C MET A 20 -4.95 -0.73 12.12
N SER A 21 -5.89 -1.68 12.12
CA SER A 21 -6.18 -2.54 10.99
C SER A 21 -6.14 -1.66 9.75
N ILE A 22 -5.28 -2.02 8.81
CA ILE A 22 -5.28 -1.51 7.44
C ILE A 22 -6.71 -1.76 6.96
N GLY A 23 -7.55 -0.74 7.02
CA GLY A 23 -8.99 -0.82 6.80
C GLY A 23 -9.45 0.29 5.87
N THR A 24 -8.52 0.80 5.07
CA THR A 24 -8.78 1.85 4.08
C THR A 24 -8.53 1.30 2.68
N TYR A 25 -9.16 0.17 2.37
CA TYR A 25 -9.34 -0.33 1.00
C TYR A 25 -10.72 0.10 0.51
N LEU A 26 -10.93 1.42 0.40
CA LEU A 26 -12.03 2.07 -0.31
C LEU A 26 -11.45 3.45 -0.71
N ALA A 27 -11.45 3.92 -1.95
CA ALA A 27 -12.19 3.52 -3.12
C ALA A 27 -11.47 4.05 -4.37
N TYR A 28 -11.22 3.17 -5.35
CA TYR A 28 -11.28 3.55 -6.76
C TYR A 28 -12.49 2.84 -7.37
N GLY A 29 -13.66 3.09 -6.77
CA GLY A 29 -14.95 2.87 -7.40
C GLY A 29 -15.35 4.17 -8.06
N SER A 30 -14.84 4.40 -9.26
CA SER A 30 -15.32 5.45 -10.15
C SER A 30 -15.26 4.88 -11.57
N SER A 31 -16.33 4.19 -11.96
CA SER A 31 -17.38 4.76 -12.80
C SER A 31 -18.34 3.67 -13.26
N ASP A 32 -19.62 3.98 -13.10
CA ASP A 32 -20.78 3.58 -13.91
C ASP A 32 -21.05 2.11 -14.29
N ASP A 33 -22.31 1.77 -14.09
CA ASP A 33 -23.08 0.63 -14.59
C ASP A 33 -22.59 0.02 -15.92
N ASP A 34 -22.65 -1.32 -15.93
CA ASP A 34 -22.59 -2.24 -17.06
C ASP A 34 -21.19 -2.62 -17.58
N ASP A 35 -20.91 -3.93 -17.46
CA ASP A 35 -19.91 -4.75 -18.18
C ASP A 35 -18.62 -5.18 -17.44
N ASP A 36 -18.61 -6.49 -17.12
CA ASP A 36 -17.47 -7.41 -17.01
C ASP A 36 -16.61 -7.47 -15.71
N ASP A 37 -17.11 -8.27 -14.76
CA ASP A 37 -16.48 -8.80 -13.51
C ASP A 37 -15.06 -9.43 -13.66
N ALA A 38 -14.49 -9.51 -14.87
CA ALA A 38 -13.15 -10.05 -15.10
C ALA A 38 -12.05 -8.99 -14.92
N ASN A 39 -12.33 -7.74 -15.29
CA ASN A 39 -11.35 -6.64 -15.27
C ASN A 39 -11.04 -6.17 -13.84
N ASP A 40 -12.02 -6.24 -12.94
CA ASP A 40 -11.82 -5.96 -11.51
C ASP A 40 -10.86 -6.97 -10.84
N SER A 41 -10.83 -8.21 -11.32
CA SER A 41 -9.91 -9.24 -10.81
C SER A 41 -8.45 -8.93 -11.18
N GLU A 42 -8.16 -8.57 -12.44
CA GLU A 42 -6.79 -8.28 -12.87
C GLU A 42 -6.25 -7.00 -12.21
N ASN A 43 -7.09 -5.97 -12.11
CA ASN A 43 -6.78 -4.74 -11.39
C ASN A 43 -6.37 -5.02 -9.94
N GLN A 44 -7.17 -5.83 -9.22
CA GLN A 44 -6.86 -6.20 -7.84
C GLN A 44 -5.58 -7.04 -7.71
N VAL A 45 -5.34 -7.98 -8.62
CA VAL A 45 -4.11 -8.79 -8.65
C VAL A 45 -2.89 -7.89 -8.84
N CYS A 46 -2.96 -6.95 -9.78
CA CYS A 46 -1.88 -6.00 -10.05
C CYS A 46 -1.63 -5.06 -8.88
N TYR A 47 -2.69 -4.55 -8.26
CA TYR A 47 -2.58 -3.77 -7.03
C TYR A 47 -1.91 -4.56 -5.90
N HIS A 48 -2.32 -5.82 -5.68
CA HIS A 48 -1.77 -6.65 -4.61
C HIS A 48 -0.29 -6.97 -4.84
N SER A 49 0.07 -7.35 -6.07
CA SER A 49 1.47 -7.57 -6.47
C SER A 49 2.32 -6.32 -6.24
N GLY A 50 1.81 -5.16 -6.64
CA GLY A 50 2.45 -3.87 -6.36
C GLY A 50 2.61 -3.64 -4.85
N PHE A 51 1.58 -3.91 -4.06
CA PHE A 51 1.60 -3.73 -2.61
C PHE A 51 2.63 -4.61 -1.91
N GLU A 52 2.77 -5.88 -2.29
CA GLU A 52 3.83 -6.77 -1.79
C GLU A 52 5.22 -6.26 -2.19
N ALA A 53 5.39 -5.83 -3.44
CA ALA A 53 6.64 -5.23 -3.89
C ALA A 53 6.99 -3.96 -3.09
N GLY A 54 6.00 -3.13 -2.78
CA GLY A 54 6.12 -1.95 -1.92
C GLY A 54 6.55 -2.29 -0.51
N GLN A 55 5.99 -3.34 0.09
CA GLN A 55 6.42 -3.82 1.41
C GLN A 55 7.86 -4.33 1.40
N SER A 56 8.30 -4.93 0.29
CA SER A 56 9.70 -5.38 0.12
C SER A 56 10.67 -4.23 -0.20
N GLY A 57 10.15 -3.04 -0.50
CA GLY A 57 10.93 -1.84 -0.81
C GLY A 57 11.55 -1.81 -2.20
N SER A 58 11.20 -2.75 -3.10
CA SER A 58 11.79 -2.87 -4.44
C SER A 58 10.72 -2.81 -5.53
N TYR A 59 10.81 -1.80 -6.39
CA TYR A 59 9.90 -1.63 -7.52
C TYR A 59 10.29 -2.55 -8.68
N ASN A 60 9.38 -3.43 -9.10
CA ASN A 60 9.59 -4.34 -10.22
C ASN A 60 8.89 -3.84 -11.51
N GLN A 61 9.66 -3.25 -12.41
CA GLN A 61 9.16 -2.77 -13.70
C GLN A 61 8.64 -3.89 -14.61
N THR A 62 9.20 -5.10 -14.50
CA THR A 62 8.73 -6.24 -15.28
C THR A 62 7.33 -6.64 -14.82
N GLN A 63 7.10 -6.76 -13.52
CA GLN A 63 5.76 -7.07 -12.99
C GLN A 63 4.74 -5.97 -13.29
N GLN A 64 5.15 -4.69 -13.26
CA GLN A 64 4.30 -3.61 -13.75
C GLN A 64 3.94 -3.80 -15.23
N SER A 65 4.91 -4.16 -16.08
CA SER A 65 4.69 -4.38 -17.51
C SER A 65 3.80 -5.60 -17.79
N ASP A 66 3.86 -6.63 -16.94
CA ASP A 66 2.99 -7.80 -16.99
C ASP A 66 1.53 -7.43 -16.65
N CYS A 67 1.34 -6.44 -15.78
CA CYS A 67 0.04 -5.83 -15.53
C CYS A 67 -0.45 -4.99 -16.72
N GLY A 68 0.46 -4.55 -17.58
CA GLY A 68 0.16 -3.87 -18.83
C GLY A 68 1.17 -2.75 -19.10
N ASN A 69 1.00 -2.05 -20.21
CA ASN A 69 1.85 -0.89 -20.48
C ASN A 69 1.45 0.29 -19.58
N SER A 70 2.27 1.34 -19.55
CA SER A 70 2.02 2.51 -18.71
C SER A 70 0.67 3.20 -18.96
N GLU A 71 0.08 3.02 -20.15
CA GLU A 71 -1.22 3.58 -20.50
C GLU A 71 -2.40 2.71 -20.02
N THR A 72 -2.16 1.48 -19.56
CA THR A 72 -3.21 0.60 -19.02
C THR A 72 -3.52 0.91 -17.56
N HIS A 73 -4.81 0.82 -17.21
CA HIS A 73 -5.31 1.00 -15.85
C HIS A 73 -4.66 0.04 -14.83
N TYR A 74 -4.21 -1.13 -15.27
CA TYR A 74 -3.61 -2.15 -14.40
C TYR A 74 -2.13 -1.87 -14.08
N ALA A 75 -1.36 -1.28 -15.01
CA ALA A 75 -0.02 -0.79 -14.68
C ALA A 75 -0.09 0.34 -13.64
N HIS A 76 -1.13 1.19 -13.74
CA HIS A 76 -1.42 2.19 -12.71
C HIS A 76 -1.80 1.53 -11.38
N ALA A 77 -2.58 0.46 -11.38
CA ALA A 77 -2.94 -0.29 -10.18
C ALA A 77 -1.71 -0.86 -9.46
N TYR A 78 -0.77 -1.45 -10.20
CA TYR A 78 0.50 -1.91 -9.65
C TYR A 78 1.30 -0.77 -9.02
N TYR A 79 1.42 0.37 -9.71
CA TYR A 79 2.08 1.56 -9.17
C TYR A 79 1.43 2.04 -7.86
N GLN A 80 0.11 2.15 -7.82
CA GLN A 80 -0.63 2.55 -6.62
C GLN A 80 -0.45 1.55 -5.48
N GLY A 81 -0.51 0.25 -5.79
CA GLY A 81 -0.22 -0.82 -4.85
C GLY A 81 1.15 -0.64 -4.21
N PHE A 82 2.19 -0.44 -5.03
CA PHE A 82 3.55 -0.22 -4.57
C PHE A 82 3.69 0.96 -3.61
N ILE A 83 3.12 2.11 -3.97
CA ILE A 83 3.16 3.30 -3.12
C ILE A 83 2.52 3.02 -1.76
N GLN A 84 1.35 2.36 -1.74
CA GLN A 84 0.67 2.02 -0.49
C GLN A 84 1.45 0.98 0.32
N GLY A 85 2.02 -0.04 -0.33
CA GLY A 85 2.85 -1.05 0.31
C GLY A 85 4.07 -0.43 1.00
N CYS A 86 4.77 0.46 0.30
CA CYS A 86 5.94 1.18 0.82
C CYS A 86 5.61 2.12 1.99
N ILE A 87 4.47 2.83 1.93
CA ILE A 87 4.00 3.64 3.06
C ILE A 87 3.65 2.73 4.26
N SER A 88 2.98 1.61 4.00
CA SER A 88 2.52 0.68 5.05
C SER A 88 3.66 -0.03 5.77
N SER A 89 4.79 -0.28 5.09
CA SER A 89 6.00 -0.86 5.68
C SER A 89 6.81 0.14 6.50
N GLY A 90 6.43 1.42 6.50
CA GLY A 90 7.09 2.48 7.24
C GLY A 90 8.33 3.05 6.54
N GLU A 91 8.48 2.82 5.23
CA GLU A 91 9.63 3.31 4.46
C GLU A 91 9.54 4.82 4.13
N GLY A 92 8.41 5.46 4.39
CA GLY A 92 8.29 6.92 4.34
C GLY A 92 6.90 7.40 3.92
N ASN A 93 6.86 8.65 3.45
CA ASN A 93 5.68 9.25 2.86
C ASN A 93 5.62 8.99 1.33
N TYR A 94 4.55 9.45 0.67
CA TYR A 94 4.35 9.29 -0.77
C TYR A 94 5.61 9.62 -1.59
N PHE A 95 6.23 10.78 -1.38
CA PHE A 95 7.41 11.21 -2.15
C PHE A 95 8.63 10.31 -1.94
N ALA A 96 8.82 9.79 -0.72
CA ALA A 96 9.90 8.85 -0.44
C ALA A 96 9.70 7.53 -1.21
N CYS A 97 8.46 7.05 -1.29
CA CYS A 97 8.10 5.85 -2.02
C CYS A 97 8.11 6.04 -3.54
N GLU A 98 7.61 7.17 -4.03
CA GLU A 98 7.63 7.55 -5.45
C GLU A 98 9.06 7.60 -6.00
N ASN A 99 10.02 8.12 -5.22
CA ASN A 99 11.44 8.13 -5.60
C ASN A 99 12.07 6.74 -5.79
N LYS A 100 11.39 5.66 -5.37
CA LYS A 100 11.82 4.28 -5.62
C LYS A 100 11.26 3.70 -6.92
N THR A 101 10.43 4.47 -7.61
CA THR A 101 9.79 4.11 -8.88
C THR A 101 10.37 4.95 -10.01
N PRO A 102 10.20 4.56 -11.29
CA PRO A 102 10.51 5.42 -12.42
C PRO A 102 9.56 6.64 -12.56
N GLY A 103 8.59 6.80 -11.66
CA GLY A 103 7.48 7.73 -11.75
C GLY A 103 6.17 7.01 -12.10
N PRO A 104 5.03 7.72 -11.99
CA PRO A 104 3.75 7.16 -12.36
C PRO A 104 3.73 6.80 -13.86
N PRO A 105 3.18 5.62 -14.22
CA PRO A 105 2.92 5.26 -15.61
C PRO A 105 1.90 6.20 -16.29
#